data_AF-A0A1M3EA27-F1
#
_entry.id   AF-A0A1M3EA27-F1
#
_cell.length_a   1.000
_cell.length_b   1.000
_cell.length_c   1.000
_cell.angle_alpha   90.00
_cell.angle_beta   90.00
_cell.angle_gamma   90.00
#
_symmetry.space_group_name_H-M   'P 1'
#
loop_
_entity.id
_entity.type
_entity.pdbx_description
1 polymer ?
#
loop_
_entity_poly.entity_id
_entity_poly.type
_entity_poly.pdbx_seq_one_letter_code
_entity_poly.pdbx_strand_id
1 'polypeptide(L)' 'MNLILTPDTVQLEKLKLWLELEYQNSEEGFYCNWPLINDSYLKARLILVEVDSEVIAFATWTNYRQ' A
#
# COMPACT_ATOMS: atom_id res chain seq x y z
N MET A 1 -9.37 -1.16 -14.47
CA MET A 1 -8.77 -0.33 -13.40
C MET A 1 -9.83 -0.12 -12.34
N ASN A 2 -9.55 -0.51 -11.10
CA ASN A 2 -10.44 -0.41 -9.96
C ASN A 2 -9.79 0.44 -8.87
N LEU A 3 -10.55 1.39 -8.32
CA LEU A 3 -10.13 2.17 -7.16
C LEU A 3 -10.72 1.53 -5.90
N ILE A 4 -9.86 1.17 -4.95
CA ILE A 4 -10.23 0.47 -3.73
C ILE A 4 -10.04 1.42 -2.56
N LEU A 5 -11.17 1.91 -2.04
CA LEU A 5 -11.21 2.90 -0.97
C LEU A 5 -11.10 2.29 0.44
N THR A 6 -11.41 1.00 0.55
CA THR A 6 -11.38 0.24 1.80
C THR A 6 -10.78 -1.13 1.50
N PRO A 7 -9.43 -1.20 1.44
CA PRO A 7 -8.76 -2.46 1.14
C PRO A 7 -9.04 -3.51 2.21
N ASP A 8 -9.17 -4.77 1.81
CA ASP A 8 -9.20 -5.90 2.74
C ASP A 8 -7.79 -6.42 3.06
N THR A 9 -7.71 -7.47 3.88
CA THR A 9 -6.44 -8.08 4.26
C THR A 9 -5.71 -8.74 3.09
N VAL A 10 -6.44 -9.31 2.13
CA VAL A 10 -5.85 -9.95 0.94
C VAL A 10 -5.19 -8.89 0.06
N GLN A 11 -5.83 -7.74 -0.10
CA GLN A 11 -5.29 -6.62 -0.86
C GLN A 11 -4.09 -5.96 -0.17
N LEU A 12 -4.09 -5.90 1.16
CA LEU A 12 -2.93 -5.46 1.92
C LEU A 12 -1.73 -6.40 1.74
N GLU A 13 -1.96 -7.72 1.73
CA GLU A 13 -0.90 -8.71 1.48
C GLU A 13 -0.32 -8.59 0.06
N LYS A 14 -1.17 -8.37 -0.95
CA LYS A 14 -0.71 -8.09 -2.32
C LYS A 14 0.16 -6.83 -2.40
N LEU A 15 -0.26 -5.75 -1.73
CA LEU A 15 0.54 -4.53 -1.65
C LEU A 15 1.91 -4.81 -1.01
N LYS A 16 1.93 -5.55 0.11
CA LYS A 16 3.19 -5.90 0.80
C LYS A 16 4.13 -6.65 -0.11
N LEU A 17 3.63 -7.68 -0.78
CA LEU A 17 4.41 -8.51 -1.69
C LEU A 17 4.98 -7.68 -2.86
N TRP A 18 4.16 -6.81 -3.45
CA TRP A 18 4.61 -5.93 -4.52
C TRP A 18 5.74 -5.00 -4.08
N LEU A 19 5.63 -4.39 -2.90
CA LEU A 19 6.68 -3.54 -2.32
C LEU A 19 7.95 -4.34 -1.95
N GLU A 20 7.82 -5.54 -1.40
CA GLU A 20 8.95 -6.43 -1.11
C GLU A 20 9.73 -6.78 -2.38
N LEU A 21 9.02 -7.08 -3.47
CA LEU A 21 9.63 -7.38 -4.77
C LEU A 21 10.31 -6.15 -5.38
N GLU A 22 9.71 -4.95 -5.26
CA GLU A 22 10.33 -3.69 -5.67
C GLU A 22 11.68 -3.49 -4.95
N TYR A 23 11.67 -3.66 -3.62
CA TYR A 23 12.87 -3.50 -2.79
C TYR A 23 13.94 -4.55 -3.09
N GLN A 24 13.58 -5.82 -3.30
CA GLN A 24 14.54 -6.86 -3.66
C GLN A 24 15.24 -6.61 -5.00
N ASN A 25 14.56 -5.96 -5.94
CA ASN A 25 15.09 -5.71 -7.27
C ASN A 25 15.92 -4.43 -7.38
N SER A 26 15.63 -3.44 -6.53
CA SER A 26 16.22 -2.09 -6.65
C SER A 26 16.97 -1.61 -5.41
N GLU A 27 16.79 -2.26 -4.26
CA GLU A 27 17.17 -1.78 -2.92
C GLU A 27 16.58 -0.40 -2.55
N GLU A 28 15.62 0.07 -3.35
CA GLU A 28 14.93 1.35 -3.20
C GLU A 28 13.40 1.12 -3.08
N GLY A 29 12.63 2.19 -2.94
CA GLY A 29 11.17 2.14 -2.94
C GLY A 29 10.51 2.26 -1.57
N PHE A 30 9.23 1.91 -1.50
CA PHE A 30 8.38 2.25 -0.35
C PHE A 30 8.30 1.16 0.72
N TYR A 31 8.87 -0.03 0.50
CA TYR A 31 8.84 -1.12 1.47
C TYR A 31 9.48 -0.75 2.82
N CYS A 32 10.53 0.09 2.81
CA CYS A 32 11.16 0.59 4.03
C CYS A 32 10.19 1.36 4.95
N ASN A 33 9.09 1.88 4.41
CA ASN A 33 8.04 2.58 5.13
C ASN A 33 6.85 1.66 5.50
N TRP A 34 7.00 0.34 5.42
CA TRP A 34 5.93 -0.62 5.73
C TRP A 34 5.21 -0.37 7.05
N PRO A 35 5.90 -0.04 8.18
CA PRO A 35 5.19 0.28 9.42
C PRO A 35 4.19 1.43 9.30
N LEU A 36 4.51 2.47 8.50
CA LEU A 36 3.62 3.61 8.26
C LEU A 36 2.44 3.22 7.35
N ILE A 37 2.71 2.42 6.33
CA ILE A 37 1.67 1.93 5.40
C ILE A 37 0.67 1.03 6.15
N ASN A 38 1.17 0.12 6.99
CA ASN A 38 0.34 -0.75 7.82
C ASN A 38 -0.47 0.04 8.86
N ASP A 39 0.13 1.04 9.51
CA ASP A 39 -0.61 1.95 10.41
C ASP A 39 -1.73 2.70 9.67
N SER A 40 -1.48 3.07 8.41
CA SER A 40 -2.46 3.75 7.57
C SER A 40 -3.62 2.84 7.19
N TYR A 41 -3.35 1.58 6.86
CA TYR A 41 -4.38 0.55 6.69
C TYR A 41 -5.26 0.41 7.93
N LEU A 42 -4.65 0.25 9.11
CA LEU A 42 -5.37 0.11 10.38
C LEU A 42 -6.25 1.33 10.72
N LYS A 43 -5.89 2.51 10.21
CA LYS A 43 -6.63 3.77 10.39
C LYS A 43 -7.63 4.06 9.28
N ALA A 44 -7.86 3.13 8.34
CA ALA A 44 -8.66 3.33 7.14
C ALA A 44 -8.18 4.53 6.29
N ARG A 45 -6.86 4.70 6.18
CA ARG A 45 -6.16 5.76 5.42
C ARG A 45 -5.26 5.18 4.35
N LEU A 46 -5.73 4.13 3.71
CA LEU A 46 -5.05 3.48 2.59
C LEU A 46 -6.06 3.32 1.46
N ILE A 47 -5.69 3.78 0.27
CA ILE A 47 -6.39 3.48 -0.98
C ILE A 47 -5.46 2.74 -1.92
N LEU A 48 -6.01 1.83 -2.71
CA LEU A 48 -5.27 1.07 -3.73
C LEU A 48 -5.88 1.29 -5.11
N VAL A 49 -5.05 1.16 -6.13
CA VAL A 49 -5.48 1.05 -7.52
C VAL A 49 -5.08 -0.31 -8.05
N GLU A 50 -6.05 -1.04 -8.59
CA GLU A 50 -5.84 -2.36 -9.18
C GLU A 50 -6.10 -2.37 -10.69
N VAL A 51 -5.35 -3.17 -11.42
CA VAL A 51 -5.59 -3.56 -12.81
C VAL A 51 -5.44 -5.07 -12.88
N ASP A 52 -6.42 -5.76 -13.47
CA ASP A 52 -6.42 -7.23 -13.60
C ASP A 52 -6.13 -7.97 -12.28
N SER A 53 -6.70 -7.46 -11.19
CA SER A 53 -6.52 -7.97 -9.82
C SER A 53 -5.12 -7.84 -9.22
N GLU A 54 -4.23 -7.09 -9.88
CA GLU A 54 -2.90 -6.72 -9.37
C GLU A 54 -2.88 -5.28 -8.88
N VAL A 55 -2.21 -5.04 -7.75
CA VAL A 55 -2.02 -3.70 -7.19
C VAL A 55 -0.95 -2.97 -8.01
N ILE A 56 -1.28 -1.81 -8.56
CA ILE A 56 -0.36 -1.02 -9.39
C ILE A 56 -0.03 0.34 -8.78
N ALA A 57 -0.82 0.79 -7.80
CA ALA A 57 -0.55 2.01 -7.05
C ALA A 57 -1.26 1.98 -5.69
N PHE A 58 -0.77 2.80 -4.77
CA PHE A 58 -1.41 3.05 -3.49
C PHE A 58 -1.21 4.50 -3.06
N ALA A 59 -2.07 4.97 -2.17
CA ALA A 59 -1.84 6.20 -1.45
C ALA A 59 -2.18 6.02 0.03
N THR A 60 -1.32 6.56 0.88
CA THR A 60 -1.54 6.71 2.31
C THR A 60 -1.50 8.19 2.68
N TRP A 61 -2.24 8.56 3.72
CA TRP A 61 -2.17 9.89 4.31
C TRP A 61 -2.24 9.83 5.83
N THR A 62 -1.68 10.85 6.44
CA THR A 62 -1.88 11.14 7.86
C THR A 62 -2.43 12.55 8.00
N ASN A 63 -3.21 12.78 9.05
CA ASN A 63 -3.62 14.13 9.40
C ASN A 63 -2.43 14.81 10.08
N TYR A 64 -1.93 15.89 9.49
CA TYR A 64 -0.93 16.73 10.13
C TYR A 64 -1.61 17.44 11.32
N ARG A 65 -1.42 16.95 12.55
CA ARG A 65 -1.74 17.70 13.76
C ARG A 65 -0.46 18.38 14.23
N GLN A 66 -0.42 19.72 14.11
CA GLN A 66 0.57 20.57 14.79
C GLN A 66 0.36 20.48 16.30
#